data_AF-A0ABD4B9C0-F1
#
_entry.id   AF-A0ABD4B9C0-F1
#
_cell.length_a   1.000
_cell.length_b   1.000
_cell.length_c   1.000
_cell.angle_alpha   90.00
_cell.angle_beta   90.00
_cell.angle_gamma   90.00
#
_symmetry.space_group_name_H-M   'P 1'
#
loop_
_entity.id
_entity.type
_entity.pdbx_description
1 polymer ?
#
loop_
_entity_poly.entity_id
_entity_poly.type
_entity_poly.pdbx_seq_one_letter_code
_entity_poly.pdbx_strand_id
1 'polypeptide(L)' 'HEQIIAFKSGGCSIAETARLAGVSVSQVKRVWSQYLAAKADV' A
#
# COMPACT_ATOMS: atom_id res chain seq x y z
N HIS A 1 -6.77 -2.49 4.08
CA HIS A 1 -5.90 -1.32 3.84
C HIS A 1 -4.63 -1.37 4.69
N GLU A 2 -4.73 -1.74 5.97
CA GLU A 2 -3.59 -1.78 6.90
C GLU A 2 -2.47 -2.75 6.50
N GLN A 3 -2.80 -3.96 6.01
CA GLN A 3 -1.78 -4.89 5.48
C GLN A 3 -0.96 -4.30 4.32
N ILE A 4 -1.61 -3.57 3.40
CA ILE A 4 -0.93 -2.92 2.27
C ILE A 4 0.07 -1.88 2.78
N ILE A 5 -0.35 -1.08 3.77
CA ILE A 5 0.50 -0.06 4.39
C ILE A 5 1.66 -0.73 5.14
N ALA A 6 1.42 -1.80 5.89
CA ALA A 6 2.46 -2.54 6.60
C ALA A 6 3.53 -3.10 5.65
N PHE A 7 3.11 -3.78 4.57
CA PHE A 7 4.05 -4.30 3.56
C PHE A 7 4.80 -3.19 2.82
N LYS A 8 4.11 -2.12 2.40
CA LYS A 8 4.72 -0.99 1.70
C LYS A 8 5.69 -0.21 2.58
N SER A 9 5.34 0.03 3.85
CA SER A 9 6.23 0.64 4.84
C SER A 9 7.43 -0.24 5.15
N GLY A 10 7.27 -1.58 5.08
CA GLY A 10 8.37 -2.55 5.18
C GLY A 10 9.27 -2.65 3.94
N GLY A 11 9.10 -1.80 2.93
CA GLY A 11 9.93 -1.79 1.71
C GLY A 11 9.50 -2.80 0.64
N CYS A 12 8.34 -3.44 0.81
CA CYS A 12 7.86 -4.43 -0.16
C CYS A 12 7.41 -3.76 -1.47
N SER A 13 7.66 -4.43 -2.60
CA SER A 13 7.24 -3.96 -3.92
C SER A 13 5.72 -3.99 -4.06
N ILE A 14 5.16 -3.17 -4.97
CA ILE A 14 3.70 -3.11 -5.18
C ILE A 14 3.14 -4.45 -5.64
N ALA A 15 3.81 -5.12 -6.58
CA ALA A 15 3.39 -6.43 -7.08
C ALA A 15 3.44 -7.52 -5.98
N GLU A 16 4.47 -7.47 -5.14
CA GLU A 16 4.61 -8.41 -4.03
C GLU A 16 3.58 -8.14 -2.93
N THR A 17 3.34 -6.87 -2.61
CA THR A 17 2.27 -6.47 -1.70
C THR A 17 0.90 -6.91 -2.20
N ALA A 18 0.66 -6.82 -3.51
CA ALA A 18 -0.58 -7.27 -4.14
C ALA A 18 -0.78 -8.79 -3.98
N ARG A 19 0.28 -9.58 -4.20
CA ARG A 19 0.26 -11.03 -3.98
C ARG A 19 0.04 -11.39 -2.50
N LEU A 20 0.79 -10.78 -1.58
CA LEU A 20 0.74 -11.08 -0.15
C LEU A 20 -0.58 -10.66 0.49
N ALA A 21 -1.12 -9.51 0.10
CA ALA A 21 -2.40 -9.03 0.60
C ALA A 21 -3.61 -9.58 -0.18
N GLY A 22 -3.40 -10.39 -1.23
CA GLY A 22 -4.47 -10.98 -2.04
C GLY A 22 -5.32 -9.95 -2.79
N VAL A 23 -4.74 -8.81 -3.17
CA VAL A 23 -5.43 -7.69 -3.82
C VAL A 23 -4.82 -7.36 -5.18
N SER A 24 -5.52 -6.56 -5.98
CA SER A 24 -4.97 -6.05 -7.24
C SER A 24 -3.88 -4.99 -7.02
N VAL A 25 -2.93 -4.90 -7.96
CA VAL A 25 -1.90 -3.85 -8.01
C VAL A 25 -2.52 -2.44 -8.00
N SER A 26 -3.65 -2.26 -8.69
CA SER A 26 -4.38 -0.99 -8.72
C SER A 26 -4.89 -0.59 -7.34
N GLN A 27 -5.39 -1.56 -6.57
CA GLN A 27 -5.85 -1.33 -5.20
C GLN A 27 -4.68 -0.96 -4.27
N VAL A 28 -3.53 -1.63 -4.40
CA VAL A 28 -2.31 -1.27 -3.67
C VAL A 28 -1.89 0.18 -3.95
N LYS A 29 -1.84 0.57 -5.23
CA LYS A 29 -1.49 1.95 -5.64
C LYS A 29 -2.44 2.98 -5.04
N ARG A 30 -3.74 2.72 -5.09
CA ARG A 30 -4.76 3.64 -4.57
C ARG A 30 -4.62 3.85 -3.07
N VAL A 31 -4.50 2.76 -2.32
CA VAL A 31 -4.38 2.77 -0.85
C VAL A 31 -3.08 3.43 -0.41
N TRP A 32 -1.97 3.14 -1.10
CA TRP A 32 -0.69 3.76 -0.79
C TRP A 32 -0.70 5.27 -1.07
N SER A 33 -1.30 5.70 -2.17
CA SER A 33 -1.47 7.13 -2.47
C SER A 33 -2.32 7.84 -1.41
N GLN A 34 -3.44 7.24 -0.99
CA GLN A 34 -4.28 7.77 0.09
C GLN A 34 -3.52 7.89 1.42
N TYR A 35 -2.71 6.87 1.76
CA TYR A 35 -1.88 6.89 2.96
C TYR A 35 -0.81 7.99 2.91
N LEU A 36 -0.13 8.17 1.77
CA LEU A 36 0.84 9.25 1.59
C LEU A 36 0.21 10.64 1.67
N ALA A 37 -0.97 10.82 1.06
CA ALA A 37 -1.72 12.07 1.14
C ALA A 37 -2.13 12.38 2.58
N ALA A 38 -2.64 11.40 3.32
CA ALA A 38 -3.00 11.56 4.74
C ALA A 38 -1.78 11.83 5.63
N LYS A 39 -0.61 11.26 5.31
CA LYS A 39 0.63 11.50 6.06
C LYS A 39 1.24 12.87 5.79
N ALA A 40 1.00 13.45 4.61
CA ALA A 40 1.52 14.77 4.24
C ALA A 40 0.72 15.94 4.84
N ASP A 41 -0.50 15.67 5.35
CA ASP A 41 -1.39 16.66 5.97
C ASP A 41 -1.16 16.82 7.50
N VAL A 42 -0.13 16.15 8.05
CA VAL A 42 0.26 16.15 9.48
C VAL A 42 1.68 16.68 9.66
#